data_AF-A0A5E9FXC6-F1
#
_entry.id   AF-A0A5E9FXC6-F1
#
_cell.length_a   1.000
_cell.length_b   1.000
_cell.length_c   1.000
_cell.angle_alpha   90.00
_cell.angle_beta   90.00
_cell.angle_gamma   90.00
#
_symmetry.space_group_name_H-M   'P 1'
#
loop_
_entity.id
_entity.type
_entity.pdbx_description
1 polymer ?
#
loop_
_entity_poly.entity_id
_entity_poly.type
_entity_poly.pdbx_seq_one_letter_code
_entity_poly.pdbx_strand_id
1 'polypeptide(L)'
;MAARHGIPSRLSEGQLAKLEAEPPAWLVQSRANRTGKKPVWAQLTCTICGYTEAVRPKKWWPTFTYISCSNHGFDELPEPAAGFGRTECDGIGSQFIGITDEALSPPEPT
;
A
#
# COMPACT_ATOMS: atom_id res chain seq x y z
N MET A 1 -3.89 22.26 -4.49
CA MET A 1 -4.09 22.59 -5.92
C MET A 1 -4.81 23.91 -6.09
N ALA A 2 -6.06 24.07 -5.66
CA ALA A 2 -6.82 25.34 -5.80
C ALA A 2 -6.09 26.59 -5.24
N ALA A 3 -5.57 26.54 -4.00
CA ALA A 3 -4.82 27.64 -3.40
C ALA A 3 -3.51 28.00 -4.14
N ARG A 4 -2.88 27.02 -4.81
CA ARG A 4 -1.67 27.25 -5.63
C ARG A 4 -1.96 28.00 -6.93
N HIS A 5 -3.21 27.95 -7.41
CA HIS A 5 -3.67 28.67 -8.59
C HIS A 5 -4.50 29.90 -8.24
N GLY A 6 -4.32 30.45 -7.02
CA GLY A 6 -4.95 31.70 -6.59
C GLY A 6 -6.44 31.61 -6.31
N ILE A 7 -7.04 30.41 -6.21
CA ILE A 7 -8.45 30.28 -5.84
C ILE A 7 -8.60 30.48 -4.33
N PRO A 8 -9.42 31.45 -3.87
CA PRO A 8 -9.67 31.69 -2.46
C PRO A 8 -10.42 30.52 -1.80
N SER A 9 -10.28 30.37 -0.48
CA SER A 9 -10.94 29.32 0.31
C SER A 9 -12.47 29.45 0.34
N ARG A 10 -13.01 30.63 0.00
CA ARG A 10 -14.43 30.90 -0.21
C ARG A 10 -14.62 31.53 -1.57
N LEU A 11 -15.48 30.92 -2.38
CA LEU A 11 -15.92 31.42 -3.69
C LEU A 11 -17.38 31.84 -3.56
N SER A 12 -17.78 32.93 -4.20
CA SER A 12 -19.21 33.19 -4.42
C SER A 12 -19.76 32.22 -5.46
N GLU A 13 -21.09 32.01 -5.45
CA GLU A 13 -21.76 31.14 -6.43
C GLU A 13 -21.47 31.57 -7.88
N GLY A 14 -21.42 32.89 -8.15
CA GLY A 14 -21.10 33.40 -9.49
C GLY A 14 -19.65 33.12 -9.93
N GLN A 15 -18.70 33.13 -9.00
CA GLN A 15 -17.31 32.77 -9.32
C GLN A 15 -17.15 31.26 -9.52
N LEU A 16 -17.90 30.44 -8.77
CA LEU A 16 -17.95 29.01 -8.98
C LEU A 16 -18.53 28.67 -10.36
N ALA A 17 -19.66 29.28 -10.72
CA ALA A 17 -20.30 29.08 -12.02
C ALA A 17 -19.37 29.42 -13.20
N LYS A 18 -18.56 30.49 -13.09
CA LYS A 18 -17.53 30.83 -14.08
C LYS A 18 -16.43 29.77 -14.19
N LEU A 19 -15.94 29.27 -13.06
CA LEU A 19 -14.93 28.20 -13.04
C LEU A 19 -15.46 26.87 -13.59
N GLU A 20 -16.77 26.64 -13.53
CA GLU A 20 -17.40 25.46 -14.10
C GLU A 20 -17.70 25.61 -15.59
N ALA A 21 -18.12 26.80 -16.02
CA ALA A 21 -18.37 27.11 -17.43
C ALA A 21 -17.08 27.17 -18.26
N GLU A 22 -16.01 27.74 -17.70
CA GLU A 22 -14.71 27.92 -18.36
C GLU A 22 -13.59 27.36 -17.48
N PRO A 23 -13.53 26.03 -17.32
CA PRO A 23 -12.57 25.41 -16.43
C PRO A 23 -11.14 25.55 -17.01
N PRO A 24 -10.18 26.08 -16.24
CA PRO A 24 -8.80 26.14 -16.70
C PRO A 24 -8.21 24.73 -16.84
N ALA A 25 -7.23 24.56 -17.71
CA ALA A 25 -6.63 23.26 -18.04
C ALA A 25 -6.14 22.49 -16.79
N TRP A 26 -5.57 23.18 -15.80
CA TRP A 26 -5.12 22.55 -14.55
C TRP A 26 -6.30 21.97 -13.73
N LEU A 27 -7.49 22.56 -13.79
CA LEU A 27 -8.67 22.10 -13.08
C LEU A 27 -9.26 20.88 -13.77
N VAL A 28 -9.30 20.87 -15.11
CA VAL A 28 -9.67 19.70 -15.91
C VAL A 28 -8.72 18.53 -15.63
N GLN A 29 -7.41 18.76 -15.67
CA GLN A 29 -6.40 17.76 -15.33
C GLN A 29 -6.52 17.29 -13.87
N SER A 30 -6.73 18.21 -12.92
CA SER A 30 -6.92 17.86 -11.51
C SER A 30 -8.18 17.00 -11.30
N ARG A 31 -9.25 17.24 -12.05
CA ARG A 31 -10.48 16.42 -12.02
C ARG A 31 -10.23 15.05 -12.66
N ALA A 32 -9.54 14.99 -13.79
CA ALA A 32 -9.15 13.72 -14.43
C ALA A 32 -8.23 12.89 -13.52
N ASN A 33 -7.30 13.53 -12.81
CA ASN A 33 -6.41 12.91 -11.83
C ASN A 33 -7.14 12.48 -10.55
N ARG A 34 -8.37 12.95 -10.35
CA ARG A 34 -9.26 12.52 -9.27
C ARG A 34 -9.84 11.15 -9.59
N THR A 35 -8.99 10.21 -9.96
CA THR A 35 -9.29 8.79 -9.83
C THR A 35 -9.37 8.56 -8.32
N GLY A 36 -10.57 8.55 -7.75
CA GLY A 36 -10.80 8.20 -6.36
C GLY A 36 -10.38 6.76 -6.11
N LYS A 37 -9.07 6.47 -6.11
CA LYS A 37 -8.53 5.24 -5.60
C LYS A 37 -8.82 5.31 -4.12
N LYS A 38 -9.97 4.73 -3.74
CA LYS A 38 -10.32 4.44 -2.35
C LYS A 38 -9.04 3.93 -1.69
N PRO A 39 -8.69 4.40 -0.49
CA PRO A 39 -7.56 3.84 0.21
C PRO A 39 -7.75 2.32 0.21
N VAL A 40 -6.84 1.61 -0.47
CA VAL A 40 -6.85 0.16 -0.53
C VAL A 40 -6.36 -0.25 0.84
N TRP A 41 -7.30 -0.48 1.75
CA TRP A 41 -7.01 -1.11 3.03
C TRP A 41 -6.93 -2.61 2.77
N ALA A 42 -5.87 -3.24 3.26
CA ALA A 42 -5.74 -4.69 3.31
C ALA A 42 -5.86 -5.13 4.77
N GLN A 43 -6.51 -6.27 4.99
CA GLN A 43 -6.52 -6.91 6.30
C GLN A 43 -5.28 -7.81 6.39
N LEU A 44 -4.37 -7.51 7.32
CA LEU A 44 -3.34 -8.44 7.72
C LEU A 44 -3.92 -9.42 8.73
N THR A 45 -3.49 -10.67 8.69
CA THR A 45 -3.89 -11.70 9.65
C THR A 45 -2.67 -12.55 9.98
N CYS A 46 -2.36 -12.65 11.26
CA CYS A 46 -1.31 -13.54 11.74
C CYS A 46 -1.75 -14.97 11.45
N THR A 47 -0.91 -15.71 10.74
CA THR A 47 -1.18 -17.09 10.32
C THR A 47 -1.28 -18.05 11.53
N ILE A 48 -0.68 -17.67 12.66
CA ILE A 48 -0.55 -18.51 13.85
C ILE A 48 -1.68 -18.24 14.85
N CYS A 49 -1.81 -17.00 15.33
CA CYS A 49 -2.80 -16.64 16.36
C CYS A 49 -4.06 -15.95 15.83
N GLY A 50 -4.12 -15.62 14.55
CA GLY A 50 -5.28 -14.95 13.95
C GLY A 50 -5.44 -13.47 14.29
N TYR A 51 -4.47 -12.84 14.99
CA TYR A 51 -4.48 -11.39 15.21
C TYR A 51 -4.56 -10.64 13.88
N THR A 52 -5.38 -9.59 13.80
CA THR A 52 -5.61 -8.89 12.54
C THR A 52 -5.46 -7.37 12.67
N GLU A 53 -5.03 -6.73 11.57
CA GLU A 53 -4.91 -5.28 11.48
C GLU A 53 -5.27 -4.80 10.07
N ALA A 54 -6.10 -3.75 10.00
CA ALA A 54 -6.39 -3.08 8.72
C ALA A 54 -5.30 -2.04 8.44
N VAL A 55 -4.56 -2.24 7.35
CA VAL A 55 -3.40 -1.41 6.99
C VAL A 55 -3.52 -0.93 5.56
N ARG A 56 -2.80 0.15 5.23
CA ARG A 56 -2.60 0.54 3.84
C ARG A 56 -1.32 -0.11 3.32
N PRO A 57 -1.39 -1.03 2.34
CA PRO A 57 -0.19 -1.65 1.77
C PRO A 57 0.75 -0.60 1.20
N LYS A 58 2.04 -0.78 1.47
CA LYS A 58 3.09 0.05 0.91
C LYS A 58 3.51 -0.53 -0.43
N LYS A 59 3.89 0.33 -1.37
CA LYS A 59 4.29 -0.09 -2.74
C LYS A 59 5.46 -1.08 -2.74
N TRP A 60 6.32 -1.03 -1.72
CA TRP A 60 7.51 -1.87 -1.64
C TRP A 60 7.24 -3.25 -1.02
N TRP A 61 6.04 -3.50 -0.46
CA TRP A 61 5.74 -4.81 0.11
C TRP A 61 5.80 -5.89 -0.97
N PRO A 62 6.55 -6.99 -0.73
CA PRO A 62 6.53 -8.13 -1.62
C PRO A 62 5.19 -8.88 -1.49
N THR A 63 5.05 -9.94 -2.28
CA THR A 63 3.96 -10.89 -2.09
C THR A 63 4.34 -11.83 -0.96
N PHE A 64 3.66 -11.73 0.18
CA PHE A 64 3.96 -12.58 1.34
C PHE A 64 3.38 -13.98 1.16
N THR A 65 4.19 -14.99 1.46
CA THR A 65 3.74 -16.38 1.64
C THR A 65 2.98 -16.52 2.95
N TYR A 66 3.51 -15.91 4.01
CA TYR A 66 2.91 -15.88 5.34
C TYR A 66 3.04 -14.50 5.98
N ILE A 67 2.17 -14.25 6.97
CA ILE A 67 2.26 -13.09 7.84
C ILE A 67 2.20 -13.58 9.29
N SER A 68 3.14 -13.14 10.13
CA SER A 68 3.14 -13.36 11.58
C SER A 68 3.11 -12.02 12.31
N CYS A 69 2.56 -11.98 13.52
CA CYS A 69 2.70 -10.81 14.39
C CYS A 69 4.04 -10.87 15.14
N SER A 70 4.44 -9.78 15.77
CA SER A 70 5.71 -9.68 16.53
C SER A 70 5.87 -10.67 17.68
N ASN A 71 4.80 -11.37 18.06
CA ASN A 71 4.83 -12.40 19.10
C ASN A 71 5.18 -13.78 18.55
N HIS A 72 5.19 -13.95 17.24
CA HIS A 72 5.42 -15.23 16.58
C HIS A 72 6.50 -15.14 15.51
N GLY A 73 7.41 -16.12 15.55
CA GLY A 73 8.57 -16.19 14.66
C GLY A 73 8.32 -17.03 13.42
N PHE A 74 9.30 -17.02 12.50
CA PHE A 74 9.29 -17.88 11.31
C PHE A 74 9.38 -19.37 11.64
N ASP A 75 9.87 -19.72 12.83
CA ASP A 75 10.06 -21.09 13.32
C ASP A 75 8.75 -21.79 13.68
N GLU A 76 7.69 -21.02 13.94
CA GLU A 76 6.35 -21.53 14.21
C GLU A 76 5.53 -21.77 12.93
N LEU A 77 6.08 -21.42 11.76
CA LEU A 77 5.46 -21.64 10.47
C LEU A 77 5.96 -22.94 9.83
N PRO A 78 5.18 -23.53 8.90
CA PRO A 78 5.63 -24.67 8.12
C PRO A 78 6.97 -24.39 7.44
N GLU A 79 7.85 -25.39 7.34
CA GLU A 79 9.11 -25.24 6.61
C GLU A 79 8.86 -24.87 5.15
N PRO A 80 9.74 -24.03 4.54
CA PRO A 80 9.63 -23.71 3.13
C PRO A 80 9.78 -24.98 2.27
N ALA A 81 9.15 -24.99 1.10
CA ALA A 81 9.28 -26.10 0.17
C ALA A 81 10.75 -26.30 -0.23
N ALA A 82 11.14 -27.55 -0.53
CA ALA A 82 12.49 -27.87 -0.95
C ALA A 82 12.93 -27.01 -2.15
N GLY A 83 14.09 -26.37 -2.04
CA GLY A 83 14.61 -25.44 -3.05
C GLY A 83 14.14 -23.98 -2.90
N PHE A 84 13.35 -23.65 -1.88
CA PHE A 84 12.98 -22.28 -1.54
C PHE A 84 13.74 -21.81 -0.29
N GLY A 85 14.21 -20.55 -0.31
CA GLY A 85 14.75 -19.84 0.84
C GLY A 85 13.68 -18.97 1.48
N ARG A 86 13.70 -18.89 2.81
CA ARG A 86 12.79 -18.03 3.58
C ARG A 86 13.46 -16.70 3.92
N THR A 87 12.73 -15.60 3.78
CA THR A 87 13.17 -14.27 4.20
C THR A 87 12.07 -13.56 4.98
N GLU A 88 12.47 -12.94 6.09
CA GLU A 88 11.60 -12.09 6.91
C GLU A 88 11.69 -10.63 6.45
N CYS A 89 10.55 -9.98 6.38
CA CYS A 89 10.38 -8.59 5.97
C CYS A 89 9.75 -7.81 7.14
N ASP A 90 10.53 -6.94 7.77
CA ASP A 90 10.04 -6.06 8.83
C ASP A 90 9.25 -4.85 8.30
N GLY A 91 8.58 -4.11 9.19
CA GLY A 91 7.91 -2.85 8.86
C GLY A 91 6.56 -3.02 8.13
N ILE A 92 5.95 -4.19 8.30
CA ILE A 92 4.61 -4.55 7.83
C ILE A 92 3.60 -4.21 8.92
N GLY A 93 2.59 -3.41 8.58
CA GLY A 93 1.63 -2.90 9.58
C GLY A 93 2.31 -2.20 10.77
N SER A 94 1.69 -2.34 11.94
CA SER A 94 2.24 -1.84 13.20
C SER A 94 3.19 -2.86 13.86
N GLN A 95 2.80 -4.14 13.88
CA GLN A 95 3.50 -5.22 14.57
C GLN A 95 3.47 -6.54 13.78
N PHE A 96 3.57 -6.47 12.45
CA PHE A 96 3.63 -7.65 11.60
C PHE A 96 5.00 -7.82 10.94
N ILE A 97 5.36 -9.09 10.73
CA ILE A 97 6.50 -9.54 9.96
C ILE A 97 5.93 -10.29 8.75
N GLY A 98 6.33 -9.84 7.56
CA GLY A 98 5.99 -10.52 6.32
C GLY A 98 7.02 -11.61 6.03
N ILE A 99 6.58 -12.77 5.56
CA ILE A 99 7.49 -13.89 5.27
C ILE A 99 7.32 -14.27 3.81
N THR A 100 8.44 -14.33 3.10
CA THR A 100 8.52 -14.68 1.68
C THR A 100 9.36 -15.94 1.52
N ASP A 101 8.76 -16.95 0.91
CA ASP A 101 9.47 -18.15 0.48
C ASP A 101 9.75 -18.00 -1.02
N GLU A 102 11.00 -17.78 -1.39
CA GLU A 102 11.42 -17.55 -2.78
C GLU A 102 12.33 -18.68 -3.25
N ALA A 103 12.24 -19.07 -4.52
CA ALA A 103 13.12 -20.09 -5.08
C ALA A 103 14.57 -19.61 -4.95
N LEU A 104 15.44 -20.46 -4.41
CA LEU A 104 16.88 -20.19 -4.39
C LEU A 104 17.31 -20.06 -5.85
N SER A 105 17.65 -18.84 -6.27
CA SER A 105 18.27 -18.67 -7.58
C SER A 105 19.53 -19.53 -7.61
N PRO A 106 19.76 -20.34 -8.65
CA PRO A 106 20.98 -21.11 -8.74
C PRO A 106 22.18 -20.15 -8.63
N PRO A 107 23.27 -20.51 -7.94
CA PRO A 107 24.43 -19.65 -7.86
C PRO A 107 24.89 -19.32 -9.28
N GLU A 108 25.04 -18.03 -9.60
CA GLU A 108 25.62 -17.61 -10.88
C GLU A 108 27.01 -18.27 -11.02
N PRO A 109 27.31 -18.93 -12.15
CA PRO A 109 28.65 -19.48 -12.37
C PRO A 109 29.65 -18.32 -12.43
N THR A 110 30.65 -18.36 -11.55
CA THR A 110 31.78 -17.41 -11.50
C THR A 110 32.71 -17.59 -12.69
#